data_AF-A0A0R1H5W1-F1
#
_entry.id   AF-A0A0R1H5W1-F1
#
_cell.length_a   1.000
_cell.length_b   1.000
_cell.length_c   1.000
_cell.angle_alpha   90.00
_cell.angle_beta   90.00
_cell.angle_gamma   90.00
#
_symmetry.space_group_name_H-M   'P 1'
#
loop_
_entity.id
_entity.type
_entity.pdbx_description
1 polymer ?
#
loop_
_entity_poly.entity_id
_entity_poly.type
_entity_poly.pdbx_seq_one_letter_code
_entity_poly.pdbx_strand_id
1 'polypeptide(L)'
;MEDIGQKLKEAREAKGLSILDIEEKTKIQGRYLNAIEDGEFDKLPGDFYVRAFIKQYASVVGLKGSELLNDFHHEVPKTQPEEYVENSIDNKSQHVRETTENKKGLWKNYIPHVLVVLGIIAVIAIIYLVYANFFAKPNTTEPVKDDVVVTKKVESSSSKKSKSSKKATKQSTTKEDKVKIVENGDYNYQVSGLQNDQGKLVITSPEADVWLSAVVDGTTSWQGTVSAGQEHSISLEAGVQTVQLNVGNTTSLALAIAGEKVPLPTNTSNNQPRTITFTFAKSVSEDTEGTEGN
;
A
#
# COMPACT_ATOMS: atom_id res chain seq x y z
N MET A 1 32.46 -37.11 -8.08
CA MET A 1 31.37 -37.16 -7.10
C MET A 1 30.30 -36.26 -7.68
N GLU A 2 29.09 -36.77 -7.87
CA GLU A 2 27.98 -35.97 -8.38
C GLU A 2 27.62 -34.95 -7.29
N ASP A 3 27.43 -33.68 -7.66
CA ASP A 3 27.03 -32.60 -6.74
C ASP A 3 25.51 -32.44 -6.83
N ILE A 4 24.85 -32.11 -5.72
CA ILE A 4 23.42 -31.77 -5.70
C ILE A 4 23.05 -30.72 -6.77
N GLY A 5 23.91 -29.73 -7.01
CA GLY A 5 23.69 -28.70 -8.04
C GLY A 5 23.62 -29.29 -9.45
N GLN A 6 24.58 -30.15 -9.77
CA GLN A 6 24.65 -30.84 -11.06
C GLN A 6 23.44 -31.77 -11.28
N LYS A 7 22.99 -32.47 -10.24
CA LYS A 7 21.82 -33.35 -10.32
C LYS A 7 20.52 -32.58 -10.58
N LEU A 8 20.38 -31.39 -10.00
CA LEU A 8 19.24 -30.49 -10.27
C LEU A 8 19.29 -29.97 -11.71
N LYS A 9 20.47 -29.57 -12.19
CA LYS A 9 20.71 -29.11 -13.55
C LYS A 9 20.36 -30.16 -14.59
N GLU A 10 20.84 -31.38 -14.41
CA GLU A 10 20.55 -32.50 -15.31
C GLU A 10 19.05 -32.81 -15.36
N ALA A 11 18.37 -32.79 -14.20
CA ALA A 11 16.92 -33.01 -14.15
C ALA A 11 16.13 -31.85 -14.81
N ARG A 12 16.63 -30.62 -14.74
CA ARG A 12 16.06 -29.46 -15.44
C ARG A 12 16.21 -29.62 -16.96
N GLU A 13 17.42 -29.92 -17.42
CA GLU A 13 17.75 -30.07 -18.83
C GLU A 13 17.03 -31.26 -19.46
N ALA A 14 16.90 -32.39 -18.73
CA ALA A 14 16.12 -33.54 -19.16
C ALA A 14 14.62 -33.23 -19.36
N LYS A 15 14.10 -32.22 -18.66
CA LYS A 15 12.73 -31.70 -18.86
C LYS A 15 12.63 -30.59 -19.90
N GLY A 16 13.75 -30.16 -20.49
CA GLY A 16 13.78 -29.05 -21.44
C GLY A 16 13.41 -27.69 -20.81
N LEU A 17 13.60 -27.54 -19.50
CA LEU A 17 13.29 -26.29 -18.78
C LEU A 17 14.50 -25.36 -18.78
N SER A 18 14.25 -24.07 -19.02
CA SER A 18 15.24 -23.01 -18.82
C SER A 18 15.29 -22.58 -17.34
N ILE A 19 16.34 -21.85 -16.96
CA ILE A 19 16.39 -21.21 -15.63
C ILE A 19 15.21 -20.26 -15.41
N LEU A 20 14.78 -19.55 -16.45
CA LEU A 20 13.61 -18.65 -16.38
C LEU A 20 12.32 -19.42 -16.07
N ASP A 21 12.16 -20.64 -16.60
CA ASP A 21 10.99 -21.48 -16.29
C ASP A 21 10.99 -21.94 -14.81
N ILE A 22 12.17 -22.23 -14.26
CA ILE A 22 12.31 -22.56 -12.84
C ILE A 22 12.04 -21.31 -11.99
N GLU A 23 12.58 -20.16 -12.38
CA GLU A 23 12.34 -18.87 -11.71
C GLU A 23 10.85 -18.50 -11.70
N GLU A 24 10.14 -18.69 -12.81
CA GLU A 24 8.71 -18.40 -12.89
C GLU A 24 7.90 -19.31 -11.95
N LYS A 25 8.24 -20.61 -11.89
CA LYS A 25 7.53 -21.60 -11.08
C LYS A 25 7.85 -21.51 -9.59
N THR A 26 9.08 -21.15 -9.24
CA THR A 26 9.55 -21.11 -7.85
C THR A 26 9.54 -19.71 -7.23
N LYS A 27 9.53 -18.66 -8.06
CA LYS A 27 9.75 -17.27 -7.64
C LYS A 27 11.13 -17.03 -7.00
N ILE A 28 12.05 -17.96 -7.17
CA ILE A 28 13.46 -17.81 -6.79
C ILE A 28 14.17 -17.13 -7.95
N GLN A 29 14.87 -16.04 -7.68
CA GLN A 29 15.58 -15.28 -8.71
C GLN A 29 16.61 -16.16 -9.44
N GLY A 30 16.72 -16.02 -10.75
CA GLY A 30 17.59 -16.85 -11.59
C GLY A 30 19.05 -16.86 -11.15
N ARG A 31 19.56 -15.75 -10.59
CA ARG A 31 20.92 -15.69 -10.01
C ARG A 31 21.18 -16.71 -8.91
N TYR A 32 20.17 -17.01 -8.09
CA TYR A 32 20.29 -17.99 -7.01
C TYR A 32 20.10 -19.41 -7.53
N LEU A 33 19.28 -19.60 -8.56
CA LEU A 33 19.14 -20.91 -9.22
C LEU A 33 20.42 -21.32 -9.92
N ASN A 34 21.09 -20.38 -10.61
CA ASN A 34 22.42 -20.60 -11.19
C ASN A 34 23.45 -20.94 -10.10
N ALA A 35 23.48 -20.16 -9.02
CA ALA A 35 24.38 -20.43 -7.89
C ALA A 35 24.14 -21.81 -7.27
N ILE A 36 22.89 -22.28 -7.20
CA ILE A 36 22.58 -23.65 -6.75
C ILE A 36 23.09 -24.71 -7.74
N GLU A 37 22.96 -24.49 -9.05
CA GLU A 37 23.50 -25.41 -10.06
C GLU A 37 25.03 -25.48 -10.04
N ASP A 38 25.69 -24.35 -9.74
CA ASP A 38 27.14 -24.22 -9.70
C ASP A 38 27.76 -24.58 -8.32
N GLY A 39 26.92 -24.96 -7.33
CA GLY A 39 27.35 -25.32 -5.97
C GLY A 39 27.80 -24.12 -5.11
N GLU A 40 27.54 -22.89 -5.55
CA GLU A 40 27.94 -21.63 -4.92
C GLU A 40 26.92 -21.19 -3.85
N PHE A 41 26.72 -22.01 -2.82
CA PHE A 41 25.71 -21.76 -1.77
C PHE A 41 25.97 -20.50 -0.94
N ASP A 42 27.21 -20.02 -0.91
CA ASP A 42 27.65 -18.79 -0.26
C ASP A 42 27.07 -17.52 -0.91
N LYS A 43 26.61 -17.59 -2.16
CA LYS A 43 25.96 -16.47 -2.87
C LYS A 43 24.47 -16.33 -2.57
N LEU A 44 23.88 -17.27 -1.83
CA LEU A 44 22.47 -17.21 -1.43
C LEU A 44 22.29 -16.26 -0.23
N PRO A 45 21.08 -15.71 0.00
CA PRO A 45 20.82 -14.72 1.05
C PRO A 45 20.79 -15.32 2.48
N GLY A 46 21.70 -16.25 2.79
CA GLY A 46 21.83 -16.95 4.06
C GLY A 46 21.56 -18.45 3.95
N ASP A 47 22.25 -19.22 4.79
CA ASP A 47 22.22 -20.69 4.84
C ASP A 47 20.82 -21.28 5.03
N PHE A 48 19.92 -20.52 5.67
CA PHE A 48 18.53 -20.91 5.89
C PHE A 48 17.78 -21.17 4.57
N TYR A 49 18.05 -20.37 3.55
CA TYR A 49 17.33 -20.41 2.28
C TYR A 49 17.83 -21.51 1.35
N VAL A 50 19.07 -21.97 1.50
CA VAL A 50 19.70 -22.96 0.62
C VAL A 50 18.85 -24.24 0.55
N ARG A 51 18.51 -24.82 1.71
CA ARG A 51 17.68 -26.04 1.78
C ARG A 51 16.27 -25.83 1.24
N ALA A 52 15.68 -24.67 1.49
CA ALA A 52 14.33 -24.35 1.02
C ALA A 52 14.30 -24.24 -0.52
N PHE A 53 15.28 -23.54 -1.09
CA PHE A 53 15.40 -23.34 -2.53
C PHE A 53 15.70 -24.65 -3.26
N ILE A 54 16.60 -25.48 -2.72
CA ILE A 54 16.88 -26.81 -3.26
C ILE A 54 15.62 -27.68 -3.28
N LYS A 55 14.82 -27.71 -2.19
CA LYS A 55 13.56 -28.45 -2.16
C LYS A 55 12.57 -27.96 -3.22
N GLN A 56 12.45 -26.65 -3.35
CA GLN A 56 11.51 -26.04 -4.28
C GLN A 56 11.91 -26.28 -5.73
N TYR A 57 13.20 -26.18 -6.04
CA TYR A 57 13.75 -26.53 -7.35
C TYR A 57 13.52 -28.03 -7.63
N ALA A 58 13.91 -28.92 -6.72
CA ALA A 58 13.71 -30.36 -6.85
C ALA A 58 12.25 -30.72 -7.19
N SER A 59 11.29 -30.06 -6.52
CA SER A 59 9.86 -30.26 -6.79
C SER A 59 9.46 -29.94 -8.23
N VAL A 60 10.03 -28.90 -8.84
CA VAL A 60 9.73 -28.52 -10.24
C VAL A 60 10.32 -29.54 -11.21
N VAL A 61 11.55 -29.98 -10.95
CA VAL A 61 12.23 -30.99 -11.77
C VAL A 61 11.80 -32.43 -11.45
N GLY A 62 10.81 -32.62 -10.56
CA GLY A 62 10.22 -33.93 -10.27
C GLY A 62 11.10 -34.83 -9.41
N LEU A 63 12.09 -34.25 -8.74
CA LEU A 63 12.91 -34.92 -7.74
C LEU A 63 12.30 -34.75 -6.35
N LYS A 64 12.52 -35.73 -5.47
CA LYS A 64 12.13 -35.62 -4.06
C LYS A 64 13.19 -34.85 -3.28
N GLY A 65 12.95 -33.56 -3.04
CA GLY A 65 13.91 -32.67 -2.39
C GLY A 65 14.37 -33.11 -0.99
N SER A 66 13.55 -33.84 -0.23
CA SER A 66 13.95 -34.39 1.07
C SER A 66 14.95 -35.53 0.97
N GLU A 67 14.79 -36.41 -0.02
CA GLU A 67 15.73 -37.52 -0.29
C GLU A 67 17.04 -36.95 -0.84
N LEU A 68 16.93 -36.00 -1.78
CA LEU A 68 18.07 -35.30 -2.36
C LEU A 68 18.94 -34.61 -1.28
N LEU A 69 18.33 -33.86 -0.36
CA LEU A 69 19.07 -33.23 0.73
C LEU A 69 19.69 -34.20 1.73
N ASN A 70 19.15 -35.42 1.85
CA ASN A 70 19.71 -36.45 2.71
C ASN A 70 20.94 -37.10 2.06
N ASP A 71 20.84 -37.40 0.76
CA ASP A 71 21.94 -37.97 -0.03
C ASP A 71 23.15 -37.04 -0.10
N PHE A 72 22.91 -35.72 -0.16
CA PHE A 72 23.95 -34.68 -0.26
C PHE A 72 24.08 -33.82 1.00
N HIS A 73 23.78 -34.37 2.19
CA HIS A 73 23.74 -33.60 3.44
C HIS A 73 25.10 -32.96 3.84
N HIS A 74 26.22 -33.40 3.25
CA HIS A 74 27.55 -32.84 3.47
C HIS A 74 27.85 -31.61 2.61
N GLU A 75 27.10 -31.42 1.52
CA GLU A 75 27.29 -30.34 0.55
C GLU A 75 26.42 -29.11 0.89
N VAL A 76 25.35 -29.30 1.67
CA VAL A 76 24.38 -28.23 1.97
C VAL A 76 24.52 -27.75 3.44
N PRO A 77 24.69 -26.43 3.67
CA PRO A 77 24.77 -25.85 5.01
C PRO A 77 23.64 -26.32 5.95
N LYS A 78 23.99 -26.57 7.22
CA LYS A 78 22.99 -26.95 8.23
C LYS A 78 22.24 -25.70 8.68
N THR A 79 20.91 -25.75 8.63
CA THR A 79 20.04 -24.72 9.20
C THR A 79 20.20 -24.72 10.72
N GLN A 80 21.02 -23.83 11.25
CA GLN A 80 20.91 -23.41 12.64
C GLN A 80 19.82 -22.34 12.68
N PRO A 81 18.79 -22.44 13.53
CA PRO A 81 17.87 -21.33 13.72
C PRO A 81 18.66 -20.19 14.38
N GLU A 82 19.12 -19.25 13.56
CA GLU A 82 19.56 -17.94 14.01
C GLU A 82 18.38 -17.31 14.74
N GLU A 83 18.51 -17.28 16.07
CA GLU A 83 17.70 -16.50 16.99
C GLU A 83 17.71 -15.06 16.45
N TYR A 84 16.55 -14.53 16.08
CA TYR A 84 16.40 -13.15 15.62
C TYR A 84 16.99 -12.22 16.67
N VAL A 85 18.19 -11.67 16.39
CA VAL A 85 18.78 -10.59 17.18
C VAL A 85 18.10 -9.29 16.77
N GLU A 86 16.97 -9.00 17.38
CA GLU A 86 16.44 -7.64 17.45
C GLU A 86 17.14 -6.96 18.64
N ASN A 87 18.04 -6.03 18.34
CA ASN A 87 18.91 -5.36 19.32
C ASN A 87 18.12 -4.52 20.34
N SER A 88 18.32 -4.74 21.65
CA SER A 88 18.55 -3.68 22.64
C SER A 88 18.86 -4.23 24.04
N ILE A 89 20.08 -3.94 24.50
CA ILE A 89 20.53 -3.74 25.89
C ILE A 89 19.69 -4.42 26.99
N ASP A 90 20.18 -5.53 27.56
CA ASP A 90 20.69 -5.51 28.94
C ASP A 90 21.27 -6.86 29.39
N ASN A 91 22.32 -6.73 30.18
CA ASN A 91 23.14 -7.77 30.79
C ASN A 91 22.39 -8.52 31.91
N LYS A 92 22.14 -9.83 31.78
CA LYS A 92 22.15 -10.74 32.94
C LYS A 92 22.28 -12.23 32.62
N SER A 93 23.45 -12.74 32.96
CA SER A 93 23.81 -14.08 33.45
C SER A 93 22.76 -15.21 33.52
N GLN A 94 23.19 -16.37 33.00
CA GLN A 94 23.28 -17.67 33.67
C GLN A 94 22.16 -18.74 33.57
N HIS A 95 22.65 -19.92 33.16
CA HIS A 95 22.33 -21.30 33.56
C HIS A 95 21.08 -22.01 33.01
N VAL A 96 21.36 -22.93 32.07
CA VAL A 96 21.04 -24.37 32.07
C VAL A 96 19.85 -24.82 32.93
N ARG A 97 18.83 -25.39 32.29
CA ARG A 97 18.35 -26.78 32.51
C ARG A 97 17.18 -27.12 31.59
N GLU A 98 17.36 -28.18 30.80
CA GLU A 98 16.25 -29.06 30.44
C GLU A 98 15.64 -29.64 31.72
N THR A 99 14.30 -29.71 31.80
CA THR A 99 13.51 -30.89 32.22
C THR A 99 12.04 -30.53 32.50
N THR A 100 11.15 -31.31 31.88
CA THR A 100 9.91 -31.92 32.42
C THR A 100 8.66 -31.07 32.69
N GLU A 101 7.53 -31.64 32.24
CA GLU A 101 6.14 -31.22 32.36
C GLU A 101 5.74 -30.57 33.70
N ASN A 102 5.01 -29.44 33.62
CA ASN A 102 4.16 -28.97 34.72
C ASN A 102 2.99 -28.11 34.21
N LYS A 103 1.75 -28.60 34.35
CA LYS A 103 0.49 -27.95 33.93
C LYS A 103 0.10 -26.72 34.79
N LYS A 104 1.06 -25.85 35.13
CA LYS A 104 0.81 -24.54 35.76
C LYS A 104 1.24 -23.34 34.89
N GLY A 105 1.75 -23.57 33.69
CA GLY A 105 2.17 -22.50 32.75
C GLY A 105 1.06 -21.87 31.92
N LEU A 106 -0.13 -22.48 31.85
CA LEU A 106 -1.19 -22.03 30.94
C LEU A 106 -1.87 -20.73 31.39
N TRP A 107 -1.95 -20.42 32.69
CA TRP A 107 -2.69 -19.25 33.14
C TRP A 107 -1.89 -17.94 33.08
N LYS A 108 -0.55 -18.02 33.13
CA LYS A 108 0.32 -16.84 33.18
C LYS A 108 0.29 -16.02 31.87
N ASN A 109 -0.06 -16.65 30.74
CA ASN A 109 -0.22 -15.97 29.44
C ASN A 109 -1.63 -15.40 29.21
N TYR A 110 -2.66 -15.86 29.93
CA TYR A 110 -4.02 -15.30 29.80
C TYR A 110 -4.27 -14.11 30.73
N ILE A 111 -3.56 -13.99 31.86
CA ILE A 111 -3.66 -12.84 32.78
C ILE A 111 -3.54 -11.49 32.05
N PRO A 112 -2.53 -11.21 31.21
CA PRO A 112 -2.39 -9.89 30.60
C PRO A 112 -3.53 -9.60 29.60
N HIS A 113 -4.01 -10.60 28.86
CA HIS A 113 -5.14 -10.40 27.94
C HIS A 113 -6.47 -10.20 28.66
N VAL A 114 -6.73 -10.92 29.75
CA VAL A 114 -7.94 -10.73 30.55
C VAL A 114 -7.98 -9.33 31.17
N LEU A 115 -6.84 -8.80 31.63
CA LEU A 115 -6.75 -7.44 32.17
C LEU A 115 -7.03 -6.37 31.11
N VAL A 116 -6.55 -6.55 29.87
CA VAL A 116 -6.83 -5.63 28.76
C VAL A 116 -8.32 -5.60 28.43
N VAL A 117 -8.95 -6.78 28.30
CA VAL A 117 -10.39 -6.88 28.01
C VAL A 117 -11.22 -6.26 29.14
N LEU A 118 -10.83 -6.50 30.40
CA LEU A 118 -11.52 -5.94 31.56
C LEU A 118 -11.35 -4.41 31.64
N GLY A 119 -10.19 -3.89 31.24
CA GLY A 119 -9.96 -2.45 31.08
C GLY A 119 -10.85 -1.82 30.00
N ILE A 120 -11.00 -2.48 28.85
CA ILE A 120 -11.89 -2.02 27.76
C ILE A 120 -13.34 -1.96 28.26
N ILE A 121 -13.80 -2.99 28.98
CA ILE A 121 -15.16 -3.02 29.55
C ILE A 121 -15.36 -1.89 30.56
N ALA A 122 -14.37 -1.60 31.41
CA ALA A 122 -14.44 -0.50 32.36
C ALA A 122 -14.51 0.87 31.66
N VAL A 123 -13.74 1.07 30.58
CA VAL A 123 -13.79 2.30 29.78
C VAL A 123 -15.17 2.47 29.13
N ILE A 124 -15.74 1.40 28.57
CA ILE A 124 -17.10 1.43 27.99
C ILE A 124 -18.14 1.79 29.06
N ALA A 125 -18.02 1.23 30.27
CA ALA A 125 -18.92 1.56 31.39
C ALA A 125 -18.79 3.03 31.83
N ILE A 126 -17.56 3.58 31.86
CA ILE A 126 -17.33 5.00 32.18
C ILE A 126 -17.93 5.90 31.10
N ILE A 127 -17.76 5.57 29.81
CA ILE A 127 -18.36 6.30 28.70
C ILE A 127 -19.88 6.29 28.82
N TYR A 128 -20.48 5.13 29.14
CA TYR A 128 -21.92 5.03 29.37
C TYR A 128 -22.39 5.91 30.54
N LEU A 129 -21.66 5.92 31.66
CA LEU A 129 -21.98 6.77 32.81
C LEU A 129 -21.87 8.26 32.48
N VAL A 130 -20.86 8.68 31.73
CA VAL A 130 -20.74 10.07 31.26
C VAL A 130 -21.89 10.42 30.33
N TYR A 131 -22.24 9.56 29.40
CA TYR A 131 -23.38 9.78 28.51
C TYR A 131 -24.70 9.90 29.28
N ALA A 132 -24.96 8.98 30.22
CA ALA A 132 -26.15 9.03 31.06
C ALA A 132 -26.20 10.32 31.90
N ASN A 133 -25.07 10.77 32.46
CA ASN A 133 -25.05 11.95 33.32
C ASN A 133 -25.07 13.28 32.54
N PHE A 134 -24.63 13.28 31.27
CA PHE A 134 -24.52 14.48 30.44
C PHE A 134 -25.71 14.66 29.47
N PHE A 135 -26.34 13.56 29.01
CA PHE A 135 -27.50 13.59 28.11
C PHE A 135 -28.85 13.34 28.78
N ALA A 136 -28.92 12.98 30.07
CA ALA A 136 -30.18 12.83 30.81
C ALA A 136 -30.62 14.09 31.59
N LYS A 137 -30.39 15.28 31.03
CA LYS A 137 -31.06 16.52 31.49
C LYS A 137 -32.04 16.99 30.42
N PRO A 138 -33.35 16.78 30.57
CA PRO A 138 -34.33 17.38 29.67
C PRO A 138 -34.39 18.89 29.94
N ASN A 139 -34.00 19.69 28.94
CA ASN A 139 -34.23 21.13 28.97
C ASN A 139 -35.73 21.41 28.83
N THR A 140 -36.29 22.02 29.85
CA THR A 140 -37.61 22.63 29.86
C THR A 140 -37.65 23.78 28.86
N THR A 141 -38.44 23.62 27.79
CA THR A 141 -38.91 24.73 26.95
C THR A 141 -40.38 24.99 27.26
N GLU A 142 -40.67 26.16 27.83
CA GLU A 142 -42.01 26.72 27.87
C GLU A 142 -42.48 27.10 26.44
N PRO A 143 -43.79 26.97 26.13
CA PRO A 143 -44.32 27.25 24.81
C PRO A 143 -44.62 28.74 24.61
N VAL A 144 -44.02 29.36 23.60
CA VAL A 144 -44.49 30.62 23.03
C VAL A 144 -45.46 30.30 21.89
N LYS A 145 -46.70 30.78 22.05
CA LYS A 145 -47.71 30.86 20.99
C LYS A 145 -47.34 32.02 20.05
N ASP A 146 -47.43 31.82 18.73
CA ASP A 146 -48.35 32.59 17.89
C ASP A 146 -48.29 32.16 16.41
N ASP A 147 -49.50 31.95 15.91
CA ASP A 147 -50.05 32.15 14.58
C ASP A 147 -49.57 31.40 13.32
N VAL A 148 -50.49 30.51 12.95
CA VAL A 148 -50.83 29.94 11.65
C VAL A 148 -50.93 31.01 10.55
N VAL A 149 -50.16 30.83 9.48
CA VAL A 149 -50.66 31.06 8.11
C VAL A 149 -50.19 29.93 7.18
N VAL A 150 -51.20 29.25 6.65
CA VAL A 150 -51.19 28.20 5.64
C VAL A 150 -50.69 28.74 4.30
N THR A 151 -49.89 27.98 3.54
CA THR A 151 -50.14 27.66 2.11
C THR A 151 -49.29 26.47 1.66
N LYS A 152 -49.99 25.38 1.32
CA LYS A 152 -49.52 24.15 0.66
C LYS A 152 -48.99 24.44 -0.76
N LYS A 153 -48.10 23.60 -1.31
CA LYS A 153 -48.36 22.71 -2.48
C LYS A 153 -47.11 21.94 -2.99
N VAL A 154 -47.15 20.60 -2.81
CA VAL A 154 -46.84 19.50 -3.77
C VAL A 154 -45.40 19.27 -4.28
N GLU A 155 -44.84 18.17 -3.76
CA GLU A 155 -44.42 16.92 -4.45
C GLU A 155 -43.45 16.93 -5.67
N SER A 156 -42.39 16.12 -5.48
CA SER A 156 -41.85 15.11 -6.41
C SER A 156 -41.21 15.54 -7.74
N SER A 157 -39.94 15.17 -7.95
CA SER A 157 -39.57 13.95 -8.70
C SER A 157 -38.13 13.99 -9.26
N SER A 158 -37.61 12.79 -9.47
CA SER A 158 -36.23 12.43 -9.77
C SER A 158 -35.86 12.41 -11.25
N SER A 159 -34.55 12.58 -11.50
CA SER A 159 -33.71 11.82 -12.45
C SER A 159 -33.63 12.18 -13.95
N LYS A 160 -32.40 11.94 -14.46
CA LYS A 160 -31.95 11.58 -15.84
C LYS A 160 -31.37 12.64 -16.79
N LYS A 161 -30.02 12.69 -16.79
CA LYS A 161 -29.08 12.19 -17.81
C LYS A 161 -29.40 12.41 -19.33
N SER A 162 -28.58 13.29 -19.91
CA SER A 162 -27.89 13.29 -21.23
C SER A 162 -28.64 13.16 -22.57
N LYS A 163 -28.35 14.10 -23.48
CA LYS A 163 -27.86 13.79 -24.85
C LYS A 163 -27.10 14.96 -25.48
N SER A 164 -26.14 14.60 -26.32
CA SER A 164 -25.07 15.38 -26.94
C SER A 164 -25.49 16.06 -28.26
N SER A 165 -24.96 17.26 -28.53
CA SER A 165 -24.04 17.55 -29.65
C SER A 165 -24.19 18.94 -30.32
N LYS A 166 -23.01 19.53 -30.57
CA LYS A 166 -22.60 20.31 -31.76
C LYS A 166 -22.64 21.87 -31.76
N LYS A 167 -21.47 22.42 -31.41
CA LYS A 167 -20.54 23.22 -32.25
C LYS A 167 -20.70 24.76 -32.35
N ALA A 168 -19.64 25.41 -31.83
CA ALA A 168 -18.96 26.66 -32.22
C ALA A 168 -19.66 28.02 -32.04
N THR A 169 -19.09 28.89 -31.20
CA THR A 169 -18.15 29.97 -31.62
C THR A 169 -17.53 30.68 -30.41
N LYS A 170 -16.28 31.12 -30.60
CA LYS A 170 -15.34 31.87 -29.74
C LYS A 170 -15.92 33.11 -29.04
N GLN A 171 -15.50 33.37 -27.78
CA GLN A 171 -14.61 34.47 -27.31
C GLN A 171 -14.56 34.42 -25.76
N SER A 172 -13.40 34.19 -25.10
CA SER A 172 -12.58 35.20 -24.39
C SER A 172 -13.45 36.22 -23.62
N THR A 173 -13.46 36.37 -22.29
CA THR A 173 -12.37 36.47 -21.31
C THR A 173 -12.97 36.51 -19.89
N THR A 174 -12.58 35.60 -18.99
CA THR A 174 -12.36 35.88 -17.55
C THR A 174 -11.38 34.80 -17.06
N LYS A 175 -10.17 35.21 -16.64
CA LYS A 175 -9.19 34.34 -16.01
C LYS A 175 -9.70 34.02 -14.60
N GLU A 176 -10.23 32.82 -14.42
CA GLU A 176 -10.19 32.15 -13.12
C GLU A 176 -9.02 31.17 -13.17
N ASP A 177 -8.22 31.18 -12.11
CA ASP A 177 -7.04 30.34 -11.89
C ASP A 177 -7.42 28.85 -11.91
N LYS A 178 -7.53 28.27 -13.10
CA LYS A 178 -7.75 26.84 -13.27
C LYS A 178 -6.41 26.12 -13.25
N VAL A 179 -6.31 25.11 -12.38
CA VAL A 179 -5.20 24.18 -12.33
C VAL A 179 -4.99 23.56 -13.71
N LYS A 180 -3.77 23.67 -14.24
CA LYS A 180 -3.38 23.08 -15.52
C LYS A 180 -2.52 21.85 -15.28
N ILE A 181 -2.89 20.73 -15.90
CA ILE A 181 -2.17 19.47 -15.87
C ILE A 181 -1.62 19.20 -17.28
N VAL A 182 -0.30 19.14 -17.42
CA VAL A 182 0.40 18.89 -18.68
C VAL A 182 1.10 17.54 -18.61
N GLU A 183 0.83 16.65 -19.55
CA GLU A 183 1.52 15.37 -19.67
C GLU A 183 2.94 15.58 -20.22
N ASN A 184 3.94 15.00 -19.54
CA ASN A 184 5.36 15.10 -19.84
C ASN A 184 5.99 13.70 -19.98
N GLY A 185 5.32 12.84 -20.76
CA GLY A 185 5.67 11.43 -20.95
C GLY A 185 4.77 10.48 -20.17
N ASP A 186 4.98 9.17 -20.36
CA ASP A 186 4.14 8.14 -19.76
C ASP A 186 4.08 8.29 -18.24
N TYR A 187 2.87 8.52 -17.71
CA TYR A 187 2.58 8.66 -16.29
C TYR A 187 3.32 9.80 -15.56
N ASN A 188 3.90 10.76 -16.29
CA ASN A 188 4.56 11.93 -15.71
C ASN A 188 3.76 13.19 -16.06
N TYR A 189 3.37 13.97 -15.04
CA TYR A 189 2.53 15.15 -15.21
C TYR A 189 3.12 16.36 -14.51
N GLN A 190 3.07 17.52 -15.17
CA GLN A 190 3.35 18.81 -14.58
C GLN A 190 2.05 19.49 -14.19
N VAL A 191 1.91 19.87 -12.92
CA VAL A 191 0.74 20.55 -12.38
C VAL A 191 1.11 21.99 -12.05
N SER A 192 0.32 22.95 -12.53
CA SER A 192 0.53 24.39 -12.31
C SER A 192 -0.77 25.09 -11.91
N GLY A 193 -0.66 26.17 -11.14
CA GLY A 193 -1.80 26.95 -10.68
C GLY A 193 -2.53 26.35 -9.47
N LEU A 194 -1.90 25.43 -8.73
CA LEU A 194 -2.47 24.89 -7.49
C LEU A 194 -2.35 25.94 -6.39
N GLN A 195 -3.48 26.42 -5.89
CA GLN A 195 -3.55 27.35 -4.76
C GLN A 195 -3.72 26.58 -3.43
N ASN A 196 -3.28 27.22 -2.33
CA ASN A 196 -3.17 26.62 -0.99
C ASN A 196 -4.47 26.01 -0.44
N ASP A 197 -5.64 26.41 -0.96
CA ASP A 197 -6.97 25.96 -0.55
C ASP A 197 -7.58 24.89 -1.48
N GLN A 198 -6.91 24.55 -2.60
CA GLN A 198 -7.44 23.64 -3.63
C GLN A 198 -6.62 22.36 -3.83
N GLY A 199 -5.58 22.16 -3.02
CA GLY A 199 -4.74 20.95 -3.00
C GLY A 199 -5.49 19.70 -2.58
N LYS A 200 -6.32 19.11 -3.44
CA LYS A 200 -6.95 17.81 -3.19
C LYS A 200 -6.68 16.87 -4.35
N LEU A 201 -5.96 15.78 -4.07
CA LEU A 201 -5.86 14.64 -4.96
C LEU A 201 -6.98 13.66 -4.63
N VAL A 202 -7.85 13.42 -5.60
CA VAL A 202 -8.95 12.44 -5.51
C VAL A 202 -8.56 11.23 -6.33
N ILE A 203 -8.61 10.07 -5.69
CA ILE A 203 -8.35 8.78 -6.28
C ILE A 203 -9.66 8.01 -6.26
N THR A 204 -10.11 7.55 -7.43
CA THR A 204 -11.35 6.78 -7.57
C THR A 204 -11.04 5.48 -8.27
N SER A 205 -11.64 4.40 -7.80
CA SER A 205 -11.57 3.11 -8.48
C SER A 205 -12.95 2.65 -8.96
N PRO A 206 -13.33 2.82 -10.24
CA PRO A 206 -14.70 2.55 -10.68
C PRO A 206 -15.07 1.06 -10.79
N GLU A 207 -14.14 0.18 -11.16
CA GLU A 207 -14.46 -1.19 -11.60
C GLU A 207 -13.77 -2.31 -10.81
N ALA A 208 -12.61 -2.06 -10.18
CA ALA A 208 -11.82 -3.10 -9.51
C ALA A 208 -11.16 -2.58 -8.23
N ASP A 209 -10.61 -3.48 -7.43
CA ASP A 209 -9.79 -3.06 -6.29
C ASP A 209 -8.41 -2.59 -6.79
N VAL A 210 -7.98 -1.43 -6.30
CA VAL A 210 -6.71 -0.82 -6.68
C VAL A 210 -5.89 -0.56 -5.43
N TRP A 211 -4.82 -1.33 -5.26
CA TRP A 211 -3.81 -1.03 -4.26
C TRP A 211 -2.94 0.13 -4.72
N LEU A 212 -2.71 1.10 -3.85
CA LEU A 212 -1.78 2.19 -4.11
C LEU A 212 -1.07 2.71 -2.86
N SER A 213 0.08 3.33 -3.09
CA SER A 213 0.83 4.12 -2.12
C SER A 213 1.05 5.52 -2.69
N ALA A 214 0.72 6.53 -1.89
CA ALA A 214 0.92 7.93 -2.19
C ALA A 214 2.07 8.49 -1.35
N VAL A 215 3.05 9.07 -2.03
CA VAL A 215 4.23 9.68 -1.45
C VAL A 215 4.23 11.15 -1.88
N VAL A 216 4.21 12.06 -0.90
CA VAL A 216 4.23 13.51 -1.10
C VAL A 216 5.57 14.01 -0.60
N ASP A 217 6.37 14.62 -1.48
CA ASP A 217 7.72 15.13 -1.18
C ASP A 217 8.62 14.12 -0.45
N GLY A 218 8.55 12.87 -0.87
CA GLY A 218 9.33 11.76 -0.30
C GLY A 218 8.76 11.16 0.98
N THR A 219 7.68 11.71 1.54
CA THR A 219 7.00 11.17 2.72
C THR A 219 5.72 10.43 2.32
N THR A 220 5.55 9.19 2.79
CA THR A 220 4.32 8.42 2.54
C THR A 220 3.13 9.09 3.22
N SER A 221 2.27 9.73 2.43
CA SER A 221 1.05 10.38 2.92
C SER A 221 -0.07 9.37 3.14
N TRP A 222 -0.11 8.30 2.33
CA TRP A 222 -1.11 7.24 2.45
C TRP A 222 -0.67 5.95 1.76
N GLN A 223 -1.15 4.81 2.25
CA GLN A 223 -1.04 3.53 1.57
C GLN A 223 -2.24 2.65 1.89
N GLY A 224 -2.74 1.91 0.89
CA GLY A 224 -3.87 1.02 1.09
C GLY A 224 -4.51 0.57 -0.22
N THR A 225 -5.64 -0.11 -0.09
CA THR A 225 -6.45 -0.55 -1.23
C THR A 225 -7.72 0.29 -1.30
N VAL A 226 -7.97 0.91 -2.45
CA VAL A 226 -9.25 1.53 -2.75
C VAL A 226 -10.12 0.48 -3.42
N SER A 227 -11.21 0.08 -2.75
CA SER A 227 -12.13 -0.91 -3.28
C SER A 227 -12.93 -0.38 -4.47
N ALA A 228 -13.43 -1.29 -5.31
CA ALA A 228 -14.30 -0.95 -6.43
C ALA A 228 -15.50 -0.07 -6.00
N GLY A 229 -15.73 1.02 -6.74
CA GLY A 229 -16.76 2.02 -6.49
C GLY A 229 -16.44 3.02 -5.37
N GLN A 230 -15.27 2.93 -4.72
CA GLN A 230 -14.88 3.86 -3.65
C GLN A 230 -13.94 4.96 -4.14
N GLU A 231 -13.89 6.04 -3.37
CA GLU A 231 -12.95 7.13 -3.55
C GLU A 231 -12.14 7.35 -2.27
N HIS A 232 -10.90 7.79 -2.46
CA HIS A 232 -10.02 8.24 -1.40
C HIS A 232 -9.47 9.61 -1.78
N SER A 233 -9.31 10.49 -0.79
CA SER A 233 -8.79 11.82 -1.04
C SER A 233 -7.64 12.18 -0.11
N ILE A 234 -6.61 12.76 -0.71
CA ILE A 234 -5.40 13.21 -0.04
C ILE A 234 -5.34 14.73 -0.15
N SER A 235 -5.18 15.38 1.00
CA SER A 235 -4.92 16.83 1.05
C SER A 235 -3.46 17.08 0.71
N LEU A 236 -3.22 17.96 -0.25
CA LEU A 236 -1.89 18.43 -0.64
C LEU A 236 -1.66 19.78 0.05
N GLU A 237 -0.55 19.90 0.76
CA GLU A 237 -0.19 21.13 1.45
C GLU A 237 0.33 22.21 0.49
N ALA A 238 0.40 23.44 0.98
CA ALA A 238 1.02 24.55 0.26
C ALA A 238 2.50 24.24 -0.03
N GLY A 239 2.93 24.42 -1.29
CA GLY A 239 4.33 24.27 -1.66
C GLY A 239 4.80 22.83 -1.91
N VAL A 240 3.87 21.86 -2.01
CA VAL A 240 4.20 20.50 -2.46
C VAL A 240 4.96 20.56 -3.78
N GLN A 241 6.07 19.83 -3.89
CA GLN A 241 6.90 19.80 -5.11
C GLN A 241 6.62 18.56 -5.96
N THR A 242 6.41 17.41 -5.31
CA THR A 242 6.29 16.12 -5.95
C THR A 242 5.25 15.25 -5.26
N VAL A 243 4.41 14.59 -6.07
CA VAL A 243 3.50 13.53 -5.60
C VAL A 243 3.71 12.30 -6.47
N GLN A 244 4.10 11.19 -5.85
CA GLN A 244 4.28 9.91 -6.51
C GLN A 244 3.19 8.94 -6.04
N LEU A 245 2.47 8.36 -7.00
CA LEU A 245 1.49 7.31 -6.75
C LEU A 245 2.02 6.00 -7.34
N ASN A 246 2.34 5.05 -6.47
CA ASN A 246 2.63 3.68 -6.87
C ASN A 246 1.32 2.91 -6.87
N VAL A 247 0.85 2.48 -8.04
CA VAL A 247 -0.47 1.88 -8.22
C VAL A 247 -0.33 0.47 -8.79
N GLY A 248 -0.96 -0.52 -8.17
CA GLY A 248 -0.90 -1.92 -8.59
C GLY A 248 -1.75 -2.25 -9.82
N ASN A 249 -2.96 -1.70 -9.92
CA ASN A 249 -3.88 -1.89 -11.04
C ASN A 249 -4.28 -0.53 -11.62
N THR A 250 -3.75 -0.18 -12.78
CA THR A 250 -4.01 1.12 -13.43
C THR A 250 -5.21 1.11 -14.37
N THR A 251 -5.76 -0.04 -14.73
CA THR A 251 -6.82 -0.15 -15.74
C THR A 251 -8.15 0.42 -15.23
N SER A 252 -8.41 0.26 -13.93
CA SER A 252 -9.59 0.80 -13.25
C SER A 252 -9.28 2.04 -12.41
N LEU A 253 -8.15 2.72 -12.63
CA LEU A 253 -7.80 3.92 -11.88
C LEU A 253 -8.36 5.17 -12.56
N ALA A 254 -8.99 6.05 -11.78
CA ALA A 254 -9.29 7.42 -12.18
C ALA A 254 -8.71 8.39 -11.15
N LEU A 255 -8.04 9.44 -11.63
CA LEU A 255 -7.41 10.45 -10.79
C LEU A 255 -7.94 11.84 -11.15
N ALA A 256 -8.09 12.68 -10.13
CA ALA A 256 -8.36 14.11 -10.30
C ALA A 256 -7.55 14.93 -9.29
N ILE A 257 -6.98 16.04 -9.73
CA ILE A 257 -6.26 17.00 -8.88
C ILE A 257 -7.01 18.32 -8.94
N ALA A 258 -7.40 18.85 -7.78
CA ALA A 258 -8.17 20.10 -7.67
C ALA A 258 -9.45 20.10 -8.54
N GLY A 259 -10.08 18.93 -8.71
CA GLY A 259 -11.26 18.76 -9.56
C GLY A 259 -10.98 18.59 -11.06
N GLU A 260 -9.73 18.80 -11.52
CA GLU A 260 -9.33 18.56 -12.91
C GLU A 260 -8.91 17.09 -13.09
N LYS A 261 -9.43 16.43 -14.12
CA LYS A 261 -9.15 15.01 -14.39
C LYS A 261 -7.73 14.84 -14.92
N VAL A 262 -7.00 13.88 -14.36
CA VAL A 262 -5.69 13.49 -14.89
C VAL A 262 -5.92 12.50 -16.04
N PRO A 263 -5.46 12.81 -17.27
CA PRO A 263 -5.51 11.84 -18.37
C PRO A 263 -4.54 10.70 -18.06
N LEU A 264 -4.99 9.45 -18.12
CA LEU A 264 -4.12 8.27 -17.95
C LEU A 264 -3.97 7.53 -19.30
N PRO A 265 -2.79 6.95 -19.59
CA PRO A 265 -2.58 6.14 -20.78
C PRO A 265 -3.59 4.98 -20.87
N THR A 266 -4.23 4.82 -22.03
CA THR A 266 -5.27 3.80 -22.26
C THR A 266 -4.72 2.41 -22.63
N ASN A 267 -3.39 2.29 -22.83
CA ASN A 267 -2.73 1.04 -23.24
C ASN A 267 -2.22 0.21 -22.04
N THR A 268 -3.07 0.05 -21.01
CA THR A 268 -2.77 -0.71 -19.79
C THR A 268 -3.36 -2.12 -19.87
N SER A 269 -2.94 -2.88 -20.89
CA SER A 269 -3.36 -4.28 -21.06
C SER A 269 -2.64 -5.26 -20.11
N ASN A 270 -1.64 -4.79 -19.36
CA ASN A 270 -0.99 -5.57 -18.32
C ASN A 270 -1.28 -4.97 -16.93
N ASN A 271 -1.77 -5.81 -16.01
CA ASN A 271 -2.00 -5.48 -14.60
C ASN A 271 -0.66 -5.36 -13.84
N GLN A 272 0.23 -4.51 -14.35
CA GLN A 272 1.55 -4.26 -13.79
C GLN A 272 1.51 -3.03 -12.90
N PRO A 273 2.26 -3.02 -11.78
CA PRO A 273 2.37 -1.83 -10.97
C PRO A 273 3.01 -0.70 -11.78
N ARG A 274 2.47 0.51 -11.63
CA ARG A 274 2.96 1.74 -12.28
C ARG A 274 3.16 2.83 -11.26
N THR A 275 4.19 3.63 -11.48
CA THR A 275 4.44 4.86 -10.72
C THR A 275 3.96 6.03 -11.54
N ILE A 276 3.01 6.80 -11.00
CA ILE A 276 2.52 8.04 -11.56
C ILE A 276 3.17 9.19 -10.79
N THR A 277 3.84 10.09 -11.49
CA THR A 277 4.55 11.20 -10.87
C THR A 277 3.92 12.52 -11.28
N PHE A 278 3.54 13.31 -10.29
CA PHE A 278 3.12 14.70 -10.45
C PHE A 278 4.24 15.59 -9.94
N THR A 279 4.69 16.51 -10.77
CA THR A 279 5.63 17.58 -10.39
C THR A 279 4.86 18.89 -10.37
N PHE A 280 4.92 19.61 -9.26
CA PHE A 280 4.24 20.89 -9.09
C PHE A 280 5.23 22.02 -9.32
N ALA A 281 4.86 23.00 -10.13
CA ALA A 281 5.68 24.18 -10.30
C ALA A 281 5.70 24.96 -8.98
N LYS A 282 6.89 25.31 -8.49
CA LYS A 282 7.05 26.17 -7.32
C LYS A 282 6.26 27.46 -7.56
N SER A 283 5.33 27.77 -6.66
CA SER A 283 4.74 29.11 -6.58
C SER A 283 5.90 30.07 -6.32
N VAL A 284 6.30 30.79 -7.36
CA VAL A 284 7.22 31.91 -7.22
C VAL A 284 6.44 32.93 -6.40
N SER A 285 6.73 33.01 -5.10
CA SER A 285 6.42 34.18 -4.31
C SER A 285 7.21 35.33 -4.93
N GLU A 286 6.53 36.07 -5.79
CA GLU A 286 6.95 37.39 -6.22
C GLU A 286 6.80 38.31 -4.99
N ASP A 287 7.82 38.32 -4.13
CA ASP A 287 8.03 39.40 -3.18
C ASP A 287 9.28 40.16 -3.59
N THR A 288 9.02 41.40 -3.94
CA THR A 288 9.86 42.51 -4.38
C THR A 288 10.99 42.86 -3.41
N GLU A 289 12.15 43.25 -3.95
CA GLU A 289 12.67 44.59 -3.64
C GLU A 289 13.64 45.04 -4.74
N GLY A 290 13.33 46.19 -5.34
CA GLY A 290 14.19 46.84 -6.30
C GLY A 290 15.42 47.43 -5.62
N THR A 291 16.51 47.50 -6.36
CA THR A 291 17.47 48.58 -6.17
C THR A 291 17.97 48.99 -7.56
N GLU A 292 17.32 50.02 -8.11
CA GLU A 292 17.94 50.91 -9.08
C GLU A 292 19.08 51.69 -8.39
N GLY A 293 20.17 51.91 -9.13
CA GLY A 293 20.96 53.14 -9.06
C GLY A 293 22.03 53.24 -7.97
N ASN A 294 23.29 52.95 -8.32
CA ASN A 294 24.27 53.98 -8.72
C ASN A 294 25.60 53.31 -9.12
#